data_AF-A0A2S9FRE7-F1
#
_entry.id   AF-A0A2S9FRE7-F1
#
_cell.length_a   1.000
_cell.length_b   1.000
_cell.length_c   1.000
_cell.angle_alpha   90.00
_cell.angle_beta   90.00
_cell.angle_gamma   90.00
#
_symmetry.space_group_name_H-M   'P 1'
#
loop_
_entity.id
_entity.type
_entity.pdbx_description
1 polymer ?
#
loop_
_entity_poly.entity_id
_entity_poly.type
_entity_poly.pdbx_seq_one_letter_code
_entity_poly.pdbx_strand_id
1 'polypeptide(L)' 'PATDTWTPPELSIRFLQRISGQTEVVMLENCGHFPIEEPGLSRLRATMRAVLTQVAGPAGRP' A
#
# COMPACT_ATOMS: atom_id res chain seq x y z
N PRO A 1 -8.03 -2.62 0.78
CA PRO A 1 -8.36 -2.53 2.22
C PRO A 1 -8.84 -3.91 2.70
N ALA A 2 -8.60 -4.31 3.97
CA ALA A 2 -8.81 -5.70 4.39
C ALA A 2 -10.29 -6.11 4.42
N THR A 3 -11.20 -5.15 4.57
CA THR A 3 -12.65 -5.40 4.60
C THR A 3 -13.36 -4.78 3.39
N ASP A 4 -12.62 -4.49 2.32
CA ASP A 4 -13.20 -3.99 1.06
C ASP A 4 -13.96 -5.11 0.34
N THR A 5 -15.29 -4.98 0.29
CA THR A 5 -16.18 -5.90 -0.42
C THR A 5 -16.47 -5.48 -1.86
N TRP A 6 -16.09 -4.25 -2.24
CA TRP A 6 -16.27 -3.72 -3.60
C TRP A 6 -15.07 -4.07 -4.47
N THR A 7 -13.87 -3.88 -3.93
CA THR A 7 -12.60 -4.25 -4.55
C THR A 7 -11.80 -5.16 -3.62
N PRO A 8 -12.07 -6.48 -3.65
CA PRO A 8 -11.34 -7.43 -2.82
C PRO A 8 -9.81 -7.32 -2.99
N PRO A 9 -9.03 -7.45 -1.91
CA PRO A 9 -7.57 -7.25 -1.93
C PRO A 9 -6.84 -8.18 -2.90
N GLU A 10 -7.41 -9.35 -3.22
CA GLU A 10 -6.85 -10.32 -4.17
C GLU A 10 -6.71 -9.75 -5.58
N LEU A 11 -7.50 -8.74 -5.96
CA LEU A 11 -7.33 -8.01 -7.22
C LEU A 11 -6.02 -7.23 -7.23
N SER A 12 -5.76 -6.45 -6.17
CA SER A 12 -4.52 -5.68 -6.02
C SER A 12 -3.30 -6.59 -5.88
N ILE A 13 -3.39 -7.69 -5.12
CA ILE A 13 -2.29 -8.64 -4.94
C ILE A 13 -1.90 -9.30 -6.27
N ARG A 14 -2.89 -9.77 -7.05
CA ARG A 14 -2.62 -10.34 -8.39
C ARG A 14 -1.99 -9.32 -9.33
N PHE A 15 -2.39 -8.06 -9.25
CA PHE A 15 -1.74 -6.99 -10.03
C PHE A 15 -0.29 -6.77 -9.58
N LEU A 16 -0.05 -6.66 -8.28
CA LEU A 16 1.27 -6.44 -7.69
C LEU A 16 2.27 -7.53 -8.10
N GLN A 17 1.83 -8.79 -8.12
CA GLN A 17 2.66 -9.95 -8.54
C GLN A 17 3.19 -9.86 -9.98
N ARG A 18 2.64 -8.98 -10.82
CA ARG A 18 3.08 -8.78 -12.21
C ARG A 18 4.08 -7.63 -12.36
N ILE A 19 4.33 -6.86 -11.31
CA ILE A 19 5.25 -5.71 -11.37
C ILE A 19 6.69 -6.22 -11.24
N SER A 20 7.51 -5.90 -12.24
CA SER A 20 8.96 -6.11 -12.16
C SER A 20 9.60 -5.07 -11.26
N GLY A 21 10.05 -5.48 -10.07
CA GLY A 21 10.71 -4.60 -9.11
C GLY A 21 10.40 -4.99 -7.66
N GLN A 22 10.99 -4.26 -6.71
CA GLN A 22 10.68 -4.45 -5.29
C GLN A 22 9.26 -3.97 -5.01
N THR A 23 8.44 -4.83 -4.41
CA THR A 23 7.05 -4.55 -4.06
C THR A 23 6.74 -5.07 -2.65
N GLU A 24 5.73 -4.49 -2.01
CA GLU A 24 5.25 -4.88 -0.68
C GLU A 24 3.71 -4.85 -0.67
N VAL A 25 3.10 -5.82 0.02
CA VAL A 25 1.66 -5.79 0.34
C VAL A 25 1.49 -5.35 1.79
N VAL A 26 0.75 -4.25 1.99
CA VAL A 26 0.36 -3.79 3.33
C VAL A 26 -1.15 -3.88 3.47
N MET A 27 -1.62 -4.74 4.38
CA MET A 27 -3.04 -4.86 4.68
C MET A 27 -3.48 -3.76 5.65
N LEU A 28 -4.51 -3.02 5.24
CA LEU A 28 -5.21 -2.04 6.06
C LEU A 28 -6.35 -2.75 6.79
N GLU A 29 -6.06 -3.27 7.98
CA GLU A 29 -7.04 -3.96 8.83
C GLU A 29 -8.22 -3.04 9.18
N ASN A 30 -9.42 -3.63 9.26
CA ASN A 30 -10.68 -2.94 9.58
C ASN A 30 -11.08 -1.80 8.64
N CYS A 31 -10.41 -1.63 7.48
CA CYS A 31 -10.77 -0.61 6.49
C CYS A 31 -11.60 -1.17 5.34
N GLY A 32 -12.73 -0.50 5.08
CA GLY A 32 -13.59 -0.74 3.92
C GLY A 32 -13.07 -0.05 2.65
N HIS A 33 -13.93 0.06 1.64
CA HIS A 33 -13.55 0.62 0.33
C HIS A 33 -13.01 2.05 0.41
N PHE A 34 -13.58 2.87 1.30
CA PHE A 34 -13.05 4.18 1.66
C PHE A 34 -12.23 4.01 2.94
N PRO A 35 -10.88 3.93 2.87
CA PRO A 35 -10.05 3.54 4.01
C PRO A 35 -9.84 4.70 4.98
N ILE A 36 -10.90 5.03 5.72
CA ILE A 36 -10.95 6.15 6.68
C ILE A 36 -10.97 5.65 8.13
N GLU A 37 -11.20 4.36 8.35
CA GLU A 37 -11.22 3.73 9.67
C GLU A 37 -9.82 3.56 10.26
N GLU A 38 -9.71 3.64 11.59
CA GLU A 38 -8.46 3.33 12.29
C GLU A 38 -8.42 1.85 12.71
N PRO A 39 -7.24 1.20 12.73
CA PRO A 39 -5.89 1.77 12.53
C PRO A 39 -5.45 1.90 11.05
N GLY A 40 -6.31 1.54 10.10
CA GLY A 40 -5.93 1.44 8.70
C GLY A 40 -5.60 2.78 8.03
N LEU A 41 -6.27 3.87 8.38
CA LEU A 41 -5.94 5.21 7.90
C LEU A 41 -4.53 5.65 8.35
N SER A 42 -4.22 5.49 9.62
CA SER A 42 -2.89 5.80 10.14
C SER A 42 -1.80 4.92 9.52
N ARG A 43 -2.09 3.63 9.31
CA ARG A 43 -1.19 2.70 8.60
C ARG A 43 -0.94 3.13 7.15
N LEU A 44 -1.99 3.45 6.39
CA LEU A 44 -1.89 3.93 5.01
C LEU A 44 -0.96 5.16 4.94
N ARG A 45 -1.21 6.16 5.79
CA ARG A 45 -0.41 7.39 5.85
C ARG A 45 1.06 7.11 6.16
N ALA A 46 1.35 6.18 7.08
CA ALA A 46 2.71 5.80 7.42
C ALA A 46 3.42 5.07 6.27
N THR A 47 2.76 4.10 5.64
CA THR A 47 3.30 3.34 4.50
C THR A 47 3.58 4.24 3.30
N MET A 48 2.66 5.16 2.95
CA MET A 48 2.90 6.11 1.84
C MET A 48 4.15 6.95 2.08
N ARG A 49 4.38 7.41 3.32
CA ARG A 49 5.58 8.17 3.66
C ARG A 49 6.85 7.34 3.54
N ALA A 50 6.82 6.10 4.02
CA ALA A 50 7.95 5.18 3.92
C ALA A 50 8.34 4.92 2.45
N VAL A 51 7.35 4.68 1.58
CA VAL A 51 7.56 4.51 0.14
C VAL A 51 8.19 5.75 -0.48
N LEU A 52 7.67 6.95 -0.17
CA LEU A 52 8.25 8.20 -0.67
C LEU A 52 9.71 8.37 -0.23
N THR A 53 10.03 8.06 1.02
CA THR A 53 11.41 8.11 1.53
C THR A 53 12.32 7.10 0.82
N GLN A 54 11.83 5.89 0.57
CA GLN A 54 12.60 4.86 -0.14
C GLN A 54 12.91 5.28 -1.59
N VAL A 55 11.91 5.82 -2.31
CA VAL A 55 12.07 6.27 -3.69
C VAL A 55 12.90 7.55 -3.79
N ALA A 56 12.80 8.44 -2.81
CA ALA A 56 13.60 9.67 -2.72
C ALA A 56 15.02 9.45 -2.17
N GLY A 57 15.35 8.24 -1.72
CA GLY A 57 16.72 7.82 -1.36
C GLY A 57 17.69 8.16 -2.50
N PRO A 58 18.99 8.37 -2.21
CA PRO A 58 19.87 9.20 -3.02
C PRO A 58 19.78 8.79 -4.48
N ALA A 59 19.09 9.63 -5.27
CA ALA A 59 19.12 9.57 -6.71
C ALA A 59 20.59 9.42 -7.11
N GLY A 60 20.88 8.42 -7.93
CA GLY A 60 22.23 8.14 -8.42
C GLY A 60 22.95 9.45 -8.71
N ARG A 61 23.94 9.75 -7.89
CA ARG A 61 24.92 10.80 -8.19
C ARG A 61 25.58 10.33 -9.50
N PRO A 62 25.63 11.16 -10.56
CA PRO A 62 26.38 10.82 -11.75
C PRO A 62 27.84 10.53 -11.41
#